data_AF-A0A5D2EU33-F1
#
_entry.id   AF-A0A5D2EU33-F1
#
_cell.length_a   1.000
_cell.length_b   1.000
_cell.length_c   1.000
_cell.angle_alpha   90.00
_cell.angle_beta   90.00
_cell.angle_gamma   90.00
#
_symmetry.space_group_name_H-M   'P 1'
#
loop_
_entity.id
_entity.type
_entity.pdbx_description
1 polymer ?
#
loop_
_entity_poly.entity_id
_entity_poly.type
_entity_poly.pdbx_seq_one_letter_code
_entity_poly.pdbx_strand_id
1 'polypeptide(L)'
;MATSSIQDLLRSQGLPAGLFPDNVKSYKLNLDGRLEVELEKSCMTEFDGRVHFDREVRANLSYGGLVGLEGLSQEELFLWLPVKCIIANDPSPGVMLFDIGVAHKQLSISLFEVPPPCMTQEDMEGKGDWKKGFEFQK
;
A
#
# COMPACT_ATOMS: atom_id res chain seq x y z
N MET A 1 5.24 -20.33 17.12
CA MET A 1 5.51 -20.47 15.67
C MET A 1 5.05 -19.17 15.05
N ALA A 2 5.95 -18.35 14.53
CA ALA A 2 5.55 -17.11 13.88
C ALA A 2 4.89 -17.49 12.56
N THR A 3 3.57 -17.33 12.46
CA THR A 3 2.91 -17.10 11.17
C THR A 3 3.56 -15.85 10.60
N SER A 4 4.63 -16.01 9.83
CA SER A 4 5.28 -14.92 9.13
C SER A 4 4.20 -14.30 8.24
N SER A 5 3.62 -13.19 8.70
CA SER A 5 2.64 -12.44 7.95
C SER A 5 3.38 -11.54 6.97
N ILE A 6 2.70 -11.07 5.93
CA ILE A 6 3.27 -10.08 5.01
C ILE A 6 3.80 -8.86 5.77
N GLN A 7 3.17 -8.52 6.90
CA GLN A 7 3.56 -7.43 7.79
C GLN A 7 4.94 -7.63 8.44
N ASP A 8 5.29 -8.86 8.82
CA ASP A 8 6.63 -9.18 9.34
C ASP A 8 7.68 -9.10 8.23
N LEU A 9 7.32 -9.57 7.02
CA LEU A 9 8.20 -9.47 5.86
C LEU A 9 8.51 -8.01 5.51
N LEU A 10 7.49 -7.16 5.43
CA LEU A 10 7.67 -5.73 5.16
C LEU A 10 8.56 -5.05 6.21
N ARG A 11 8.30 -5.31 7.50
CA ARG A 11 9.14 -4.79 8.59
C ARG A 11 10.59 -5.25 8.47
N SER A 12 10.83 -6.50 8.10
CA SER A 12 12.19 -7.02 7.90
C SER A 12 12.93 -6.31 6.75
N GLN A 13 12.19 -5.80 5.78
CA GLN A 13 12.72 -5.02 4.65
C GLN A 13 12.70 -3.50 4.92
N GLY A 14 12.41 -3.04 6.14
CA GLY A 14 12.39 -1.61 6.45
C GLY A 14 11.17 -0.86 5.90
N LEU A 15 10.11 -1.59 5.54
CA LEU A 15 8.83 -1.04 5.09
C LEU A 15 7.77 -1.11 6.20
N PRO A 16 6.84 -0.16 6.27
CA PRO A 16 5.78 -0.18 7.27
C PRO A 16 4.77 -1.30 7.02
N ALA A 17 4.22 -1.86 8.10
CA ALA A 17 3.35 -3.03 8.04
C ALA A 17 1.99 -2.77 7.37
N GLY A 18 1.50 -1.52 7.40
CA GLY A 18 0.22 -1.10 6.85
C GLY A 18 0.27 -0.63 5.40
N LEU A 19 1.30 -0.99 4.63
CA LEU A 19 1.33 -0.76 3.18
C LEU A 19 0.22 -1.49 2.42
N PHE A 20 -0.16 -2.66 2.93
CA PHE A 20 -1.22 -3.48 2.37
C PHE A 20 -2.45 -3.44 3.29
N PRO A 21 -3.65 -3.55 2.71
CA PRO A 21 -4.89 -3.66 3.48
C PRO A 21 -4.93 -4.95 4.32
N ASP A 22 -5.88 -5.02 5.24
CA ASP A 22 -6.05 -6.13 6.17
C ASP A 22 -6.58 -7.44 5.52
N ASN A 23 -7.07 -7.38 4.28
CA ASN A 23 -7.65 -8.51 3.55
C ASN A 23 -6.63 -9.34 2.73
N VAL A 24 -5.35 -9.31 3.10
CA VAL A 24 -4.33 -10.15 2.47
C VAL A 24 -4.59 -11.62 2.84
N LYS A 25 -4.87 -12.43 1.82
CA LYS A 25 -5.17 -13.86 1.96
C LYS A 25 -3.88 -14.68 2.02
N SER A 26 -2.94 -14.42 1.13
CA SER A 26 -1.64 -15.09 1.11
C SER A 26 -0.58 -14.23 0.44
N TYR A 27 0.69 -14.56 0.66
CA TYR A 27 1.80 -13.95 -0.08
C TYR A 27 2.84 -15.01 -0.45
N LYS A 28 3.58 -14.74 -1.52
CA LYS A 28 4.69 -15.56 -1.99
C LYS A 28 5.87 -14.65 -2.29
N LEU A 29 7.03 -14.99 -1.76
CA LEU A 29 8.29 -14.32 -2.09
C LEU A 29 9.16 -15.31 -2.88
N ASN A 30 9.42 -14.98 -4.13
CA ASN A 30 10.30 -15.75 -5.00
C ASN A 30 11.77 -15.47 -4.65
N LEU A 31 12.66 -16.42 -5.00
CA LEU A 31 14.10 -16.30 -4.77
C LEU A 31 14.72 -15.10 -5.50
N ASP A 32 14.12 -14.69 -6.62
CA ASP A 32 14.51 -13.52 -7.42
C ASP A 32 14.11 -12.18 -6.78
N GLY A 33 13.50 -12.18 -5.58
CA GLY A 33 13.02 -10.98 -4.88
C GLY A 33 11.59 -10.56 -5.27
N ARG A 34 10.97 -11.23 -6.25
CA ARG A 34 9.59 -10.96 -6.66
C ARG A 34 8.60 -11.40 -5.58
N LEU A 35 7.91 -10.43 -5.00
CA LEU A 35 6.81 -10.58 -4.07
C LEU A 35 5.48 -10.58 -4.83
N GLU A 36 4.66 -11.59 -4.55
CA GLU A 36 3.30 -11.73 -5.07
C GLU A 36 2.35 -11.81 -3.87
N VAL A 37 1.43 -10.86 -3.77
CA VAL A 37 0.45 -10.77 -2.69
C VAL A 37 -0.93 -11.06 -3.28
N GLU A 38 -1.61 -12.05 -2.71
CA GLU A 38 -2.97 -12.43 -3.07
C GLU A 38 -3.92 -11.88 -2.00
N LEU A 39 -4.83 -11.00 -2.41
CA LEU A 39 -5.89 -10.46 -1.59
C LEU A 39 -7.14 -11.35 -1.75
N GLU A 40 -7.96 -11.42 -0.70
CA GLU A 40 -9.22 -12.19 -0.77
C GLU A 40 -10.15 -11.66 -1.88
N LYS A 41 -10.15 -10.34 -2.06
CA LYS A 41 -10.91 -9.61 -3.08
C LYS A 41 -10.17 -8.33 -3.45
N SER A 42 -10.43 -7.81 -4.66
CA SER A 42 -10.00 -6.46 -5.04
C SER A 42 -10.74 -5.45 -4.17
N CYS A 43 -10.02 -4.46 -3.66
CA CYS A 43 -10.65 -3.43 -2.87
C CYS A 43 -9.94 -2.10 -2.96
N MET A 44 -10.63 -1.07 -2.50
CA MET A 44 -10.12 0.27 -2.43
C MET A 44 -9.87 0.62 -0.97
N THR A 45 -8.87 1.46 -0.76
CA THR A 45 -8.55 2.02 0.54
C THR A 45 -8.18 3.48 0.38
N GLU A 46 -8.14 4.22 1.48
CA GLU A 46 -7.78 5.63 1.46
C GLU A 46 -6.55 5.86 2.35
N PHE A 47 -5.50 6.38 1.74
CA PHE A 47 -4.32 6.92 2.42
C PHE A 47 -4.34 8.44 2.25
N ASP A 48 -3.43 8.98 1.43
CA ASP A 48 -3.46 10.37 0.94
C ASP A 48 -4.21 10.45 -0.40
N GLY A 49 -5.42 9.88 -0.42
CA GLY A 49 -6.25 9.67 -1.61
C GLY A 49 -6.70 8.22 -1.79
N ARG A 50 -7.58 7.97 -2.78
CA ARG A 50 -8.11 6.64 -3.06
C ARG A 50 -7.06 5.78 -3.74
N VAL A 51 -6.83 4.59 -3.21
CA VAL A 51 -5.90 3.59 -3.75
C VAL A 51 -6.68 2.30 -3.99
N HIS A 52 -6.58 1.78 -5.20
CA HIS A 52 -7.16 0.52 -5.63
C HIS A 52 -6.10 -0.57 -5.61
N PHE A 53 -6.42 -1.66 -4.92
CA PHE A 53 -5.66 -2.90 -4.89
C PHE A 53 -6.41 -3.96 -5.69
N ASP A 54 -5.75 -4.50 -6.70
CA ASP A 54 -6.22 -5.69 -7.42
C ASP A 54 -6.18 -6.92 -6.51
N ARG A 55 -6.82 -8.01 -6.94
CA ARG A 55 -6.77 -9.29 -6.22
C ARG A 55 -5.35 -9.85 -6.12
N GLU A 56 -4.52 -9.57 -7.12
CA GLU A 56 -3.16 -10.05 -7.19
C GLU A 56 -2.25 -8.84 -7.40
N VAL A 57 -1.37 -8.59 -6.43
CA VAL A 57 -0.41 -7.50 -6.47
C VAL A 57 0.98 -8.09 -6.59
N ARG A 58 1.73 -7.65 -7.60
CA ARG A 58 3.11 -8.11 -7.82
C ARG A 58 4.07 -6.94 -7.64
N ALA A 59 5.23 -7.22 -7.08
CA ALA A 59 6.30 -6.26 -6.92
C ALA A 59 7.65 -6.96 -6.81
N ASN A 60 8.73 -6.25 -7.05
CA ASN A 60 10.06 -6.66 -6.61
C ASN A 60 10.36 -6.05 -5.24
N LEU A 61 10.52 -6.89 -4.23
CA LEU A 61 10.78 -6.49 -2.87
C LEU A 61 12.28 -6.25 -2.69
N SER A 62 12.61 -5.05 -2.26
CA SER A 62 13.97 -4.61 -1.97
C SER A 62 14.03 -3.96 -0.60
N TYR A 63 15.24 -3.83 -0.04
CA TYR A 63 15.40 -3.18 1.24
C TYR A 63 14.97 -1.70 1.14
N GLY A 64 13.94 -1.34 1.90
CA GLY A 64 13.34 -0.02 1.92
C GLY A 64 12.41 0.26 0.73
N GLY A 65 12.05 -0.70 -0.11
CA GLY A 65 11.19 -0.39 -1.26
C GLY A 65 10.57 -1.56 -2.02
N LEU A 66 9.49 -1.26 -2.73
CA LEU A 66 8.78 -2.12 -3.66
C LEU A 66 8.91 -1.53 -5.06
N VAL A 67 9.58 -2.22 -5.97
CA VAL A 67 9.88 -1.73 -7.33
C VAL A 67 9.13 -2.57 -8.37
N GLY A 68 8.61 -1.95 -9.42
CA GLY A 68 7.88 -2.67 -10.46
C GLY A 68 6.55 -3.20 -9.94
N LEU A 69 5.84 -2.37 -9.19
CA LEU A 69 4.51 -2.66 -8.68
C LEU A 69 3.50 -2.82 -9.83
N GLU A 70 2.69 -3.86 -9.73
CA GLU A 70 1.58 -4.20 -10.62
C GLU A 70 0.37 -4.57 -9.77
N GLY A 71 -0.82 -4.16 -10.22
CA GLY A 71 -2.07 -4.36 -9.46
C GLY A 71 -2.34 -3.32 -8.37
N LEU A 72 -1.60 -2.21 -8.37
CA LEU A 72 -1.81 -1.08 -7.47
C LEU A 72 -2.02 0.20 -8.31
N SER A 73 -3.13 0.90 -8.06
CA SER A 73 -3.43 2.17 -8.74
C SER A 73 -3.92 3.21 -7.74
N GLN A 74 -3.50 4.45 -7.89
CA GLN A 74 -3.96 5.56 -7.07
C GLN A 74 -4.78 6.53 -7.92
N GLU A 75 -5.86 7.07 -7.36
CA GLU A 75 -6.62 8.11 -8.02
C GLU A 75 -5.94 9.47 -7.84
N GLU A 76 -5.71 10.17 -8.95
CA GLU A 76 -5.18 11.52 -8.99
C GLU A 76 -5.89 12.30 -10.10
N LEU A 77 -6.37 13.52 -9.81
CA LEU A 77 -7.14 14.36 -10.76
C LEU A 77 -8.25 13.59 -11.50
N PHE A 78 -8.98 12.71 -10.79
CA PHE A 78 -10.05 11.85 -11.32
C PHE A 78 -9.61 10.72 -12.27
N LEU A 79 -8.31 10.43 -12.36
CA LEU A 79 -7.73 9.35 -13.15
C LEU A 79 -7.05 8.33 -12.24
N TRP A 80 -7.21 7.04 -12.55
CA TRP A 80 -6.47 5.97 -11.88
C TRP A 80 -5.08 5.84 -12.52
N LEU A 81 -4.05 6.20 -11.76
CA LEU A 81 -2.66 6.13 -12.18
C LEU A 81 -1.98 4.92 -11.53
N PRO A 82 -1.23 4.12 -12.31
CA PRO A 82 -0.57 2.93 -11.78
C PRO A 82 0.59 3.32 -10.86
N VAL A 83 0.64 2.74 -9.67
CA VAL A 83 1.80 2.87 -8.78
C VAL A 83 2.87 1.89 -9.26
N LYS A 84 4.04 2.40 -9.62
CA LYS A 84 5.17 1.63 -10.15
C LYS A 84 6.24 1.35 -9.12
N CYS A 85 6.44 2.25 -8.15
CA CYS A 85 7.47 2.11 -7.14
C CYS A 85 7.04 2.75 -5.82
N ILE A 86 7.46 2.16 -4.71
CA ILE A 86 7.32 2.72 -3.36
C ILE A 86 8.67 2.60 -2.67
N ILE A 87 9.21 3.69 -2.15
CA ILE A 87 10.50 3.73 -1.46
C ILE A 87 10.32 4.43 -0.12
N ALA A 88 10.76 3.81 0.97
CA ALA A 88 10.74 4.38 2.31
C ALA A 88 12.03 5.13 2.63
N ASN A 89 11.91 6.16 3.46
CA ASN A 89 12.97 7.05 3.91
C ASN A 89 13.68 7.83 2.78
N ASP A 90 12.98 8.09 1.69
CA ASP A 90 13.47 8.88 0.56
C ASP A 90 12.44 9.97 0.23
N PRO A 91 12.81 11.27 0.18
CA PRO A 91 14.15 11.85 0.33
C PRO A 91 14.56 12.14 1.80
N SER A 92 13.71 11.83 2.78
CA SER A 92 13.96 12.12 4.20
C SER A 92 13.44 11.00 5.10
N PRO A 93 14.04 10.82 6.31
CA PRO A 93 13.55 9.83 7.26
C PRO A 93 12.09 10.09 7.61
N GLY A 94 11.26 9.06 7.62
CA GLY A 94 9.82 9.21 7.89
C GLY A 94 8.96 9.55 6.67
N VAL A 95 9.55 9.68 5.48
CA VAL A 95 8.82 9.95 4.21
C VAL A 95 8.94 8.74 3.29
N MET A 96 7.84 8.40 2.61
CA MET A 96 7.79 7.43 1.54
C MET A 96 7.52 8.10 0.21
N LEU A 97 8.31 7.75 -0.79
CA LEU A 97 8.16 8.17 -2.17
C LEU A 97 7.34 7.13 -2.94
N PHE A 98 6.27 7.58 -3.59
CA PHE A 98 5.41 6.79 -4.46
C PHE A 98 5.60 7.28 -5.90
N ASP A 99 6.06 6.40 -6.79
CA ASP A 99 6.13 6.67 -8.22
C ASP A 99 4.81 6.21 -8.86
N ILE A 100 4.03 7.15 -9.37
CA ILE A 100 2.76 6.91 -10.06
C ILE A 100 2.92 6.95 -11.59
N GLY A 101 4.14 6.73 -12.08
CA GLY A 101 4.54 6.67 -13.49
C GLY A 101 4.68 8.04 -14.16
N VAL A 102 3.73 8.95 -13.93
CA VAL A 102 3.73 10.31 -14.49
C VAL A 102 4.24 11.37 -13.52
N ALA A 103 4.21 11.07 -12.22
CA ALA A 103 4.65 11.96 -11.15
C ALA A 103 5.15 11.13 -9.96
N HIS A 104 5.76 11.82 -9.00
CA HIS A 104 6.15 11.24 -7.72
C HIS A 104 5.37 11.92 -6.59
N LYS A 105 4.91 11.14 -5.63
CA LYS A 105 4.16 11.60 -4.46
C LYS A 105 4.93 11.27 -3.20
N GLN A 106 4.97 12.20 -2.26
CA GLN A 106 5.67 12.01 -0.99
C GLN A 106 4.63 11.89 0.12
N LEU A 107 4.62 10.75 0.80
CA LEU A 107 3.66 10.42 1.85
C LEU A 107 4.40 10.15 3.16
N SER A 108 3.80 10.51 4.28
CA SER A 108 4.40 10.22 5.59
C SER A 108 4.31 8.72 5.91
N ILE A 109 5.40 8.12 6.40
CA ILE A 109 5.43 6.72 6.86
C ILE A 109 4.34 6.44 7.89
N SER A 110 4.03 7.41 8.75
CA SER A 110 2.99 7.29 9.79
C SER A 110 1.60 6.95 9.23
N LEU A 111 1.31 7.29 7.97
CA LEU A 111 0.03 6.92 7.33
C LEU A 111 -0.12 5.42 7.11
N PHE A 112 1.01 4.68 7.12
CA PHE A 112 1.09 3.25 6.82
C PHE A 112 1.42 2.42 8.07
N GLU A 113 1.37 3.02 9.26
CA GLU A 113 1.63 2.29 10.51
C GLU A 113 0.48 1.33 10.84
N VAL A 114 -0.75 1.79 10.60
CA VAL A 114 -1.98 1.01 10.79
C VAL A 114 -2.50 0.55 9.42
N PRO A 115 -2.68 -0.76 9.17
CA PRO A 115 -3.28 -1.25 7.94
C PRO A 115 -4.70 -0.68 7.79
N PRO A 116 -5.00 0.02 6.69
CA PRO A 116 -6.32 0.59 6.52
C PRO A 116 -7.34 -0.50 6.17
N PRO A 117 -8.63 -0.30 6.48
CA PRO A 117 -9.66 -1.25 6.14
C PRO A 117 -9.83 -1.33 4.62
N CYS A 118 -9.98 -2.56 4.14
CA CYS A 118 -10.35 -2.85 2.76
C CYS A 118 -11.84 -2.52 2.51
N MET A 119 -12.11 -1.49 1.71
CA MET A 119 -13.47 -1.05 1.34
C MET A 119 -13.83 -1.55 -0.07
N THR A 120 -15.06 -2.02 -0.28
CA THR A 120 -15.51 -2.25 -1.66
C THR A 120 -15.79 -0.91 -2.36
N GLN A 121 -15.88 -0.93 -3.69
CA GLN A 121 -16.26 0.27 -4.43
C GLN A 121 -17.63 0.82 -3.98
N GLU A 122 -18.56 -0.08 -3.65
CA GLU A 122 -19.89 0.23 -3.12
C GLU A 122 -19.81 0.93 -1.73
N ASP A 123 -18.84 0.56 -0.89
CA ASP A 123 -18.61 1.20 0.41
C ASP A 123 -18.12 2.65 0.27
N MET A 124 -17.38 2.96 -0.81
CA MET A 124 -16.86 4.31 -1.08
C MET A 124 -17.92 5.24 -1.70
N GLU A 125 -18.87 4.71 -2.46
CA GLU A 125 -19.95 5.51 -3.06
C GLU A 125 -21.05 5.87 -2.04
N GLY A 126 -21.17 5.09 -0.94
CA GLY A 126 -22.18 5.29 0.10
C GLY A 126 -21.78 6.19 1.28
N LYS A 127 -20.52 6.61 1.44
CA LYS A 127 -20.02 7.26 2.66
C LYS A 127 -19.36 8.62 2.41
N GLY A 128 -20.17 9.67 2.44
CA GLY A 128 -19.71 11.06 2.46
C GLY A 128 -19.09 11.55 3.79
N ASP A 129 -18.74 10.69 4.75
CA ASP A 129 -18.24 11.13 6.07
C ASP A 129 -17.38 10.05 6.76
N TRP A 130 -16.16 9.78 6.25
CA TRP A 130 -15.17 8.94 6.98
C TRP A 130 -13.97 9.75 7.53
N LYS A 131 -13.91 11.07 7.24
CA LYS A 131 -12.87 12.00 7.73
C LYS A 131 -12.70 12.05 9.26
N LYS A 132 -13.51 11.33 10.04
CA LYS A 132 -13.41 11.26 11.51
C LYS A 132 -12.44 10.21 12.06
N GLY A 133 -11.76 9.41 11.21
CA GLY A 133 -10.90 8.32 11.67
C GLY A 133 -9.41 8.63 11.83
N PHE A 134 -8.86 9.63 11.13
CA PHE A 134 -7.42 9.92 11.07
C PHE A 134 -7.00 11.20 11.82
N GLU A 135 -7.77 11.60 12.84
CA GLU A 135 -7.38 12.67 13.75
C GLU A 135 -6.87 12.10 15.07
N PHE A 136 -5.74 11.38 15.03
CA PHE A 136 -4.92 11.14 16.22
C PHE A 136 -3.46 10.98 15.79
N GLN A 137 -2.73 12.09 15.71
CA GLN A 137 -1.51 12.32 16.50
C GLN A 137 -1.22 13.82 16.53
N LYS A 138 -1.28 14.38 17.74
CA LYS A 138 -0.90 15.74 18.12
C LYS A 138 0.56 15.79 18.54
#